data_AF-A0A7J4E577-F1
#
_entry.id   AF-A0A7J4E577-F1
#
_cell.length_a   1.000
_cell.length_b   1.000
_cell.length_c   1.000
_cell.angle_alpha   90.00
_cell.angle_beta   90.00
_cell.angle_gamma   90.00
#
_symmetry.space_group_name_H-M   'P 1'
#
loop_
_entity.id
_entity.type
_entity.pdbx_description
1 polymer ?
#
loop_
_entity_poly.entity_id
_entity_poly.type
_entity_poly.pdbx_seq_one_letter_code
_entity_poly.pdbx_strand_id
1 'polypeptide(L)' 'MKALILAGGYGTRLRPLSCDKPKLLFPILGKPILERTLNVLAEIGVDEAVLAVNYLANELKRAFGRRRGGMAIKYSLE' A
#
# COMPACT_ATOMS: atom_id res chain seq x y z
N MET A 1 6.86 -17.02 -3.40
CA MET A 1 6.16 -16.72 -2.12
C MET A 1 5.13 -15.61 -2.33
N LYS A 2 4.02 -15.62 -1.58
CA LYS A 2 3.00 -14.55 -1.59
C LYS A 2 2.87 -13.87 -0.24
N ALA A 3 2.50 -12.60 -0.23
CA ALA A 3 2.23 -11.83 0.97
C ALA A 3 0.86 -11.13 0.89
N LEU A 4 0.14 -11.07 2.01
CA LEU A 4 -1.08 -10.28 2.17
C LEU A 4 -0.78 -9.06 3.05
N ILE A 5 -1.14 -7.87 2.56
CA ILE A 5 -1.01 -6.61 3.29
C ILE A 5 -2.40 -6.05 3.52
N LEU A 6 -2.76 -5.86 4.79
CA LEU A 6 -3.99 -5.16 5.17
C LEU A 6 -3.77 -3.66 4.96
N ALA A 7 -4.36 -3.15 3.88
CA ALA A 7 -4.14 -1.80 3.36
C ALA A 7 -5.42 -0.94 3.35
N GLY A 8 -6.42 -1.32 4.16
CA GLY A 8 -7.68 -0.60 4.31
C GLY A 8 -7.76 0.32 5.55
N GLY A 9 -8.95 0.84 5.78
CA GLY A 9 -9.32 1.65 6.95
C GLY A 9 -9.36 3.15 6.67
N TYR A 10 -10.27 3.85 7.37
CA TYR A 10 -10.52 5.28 7.18
C TYR A 10 -9.45 6.21 7.80
N GLY A 11 -8.49 5.65 8.54
CA GLY A 11 -7.42 6.45 9.16
C GLY A 11 -7.91 7.53 10.14
N THR A 12 -9.09 7.37 10.76
CA THR A 12 -9.83 8.46 11.45
C THR A 12 -9.05 9.23 12.51
N ARG A 13 -8.07 8.60 13.16
CA ARG A 13 -7.18 9.23 14.16
C ARG A 13 -6.23 10.28 13.56
N LEU A 14 -6.03 10.28 12.25
CA LEU A 14 -5.16 11.21 11.53
C LEU A 14 -5.95 12.30 10.81
N ARG A 15 -7.25 12.43 11.07
CA ARG A 15 -8.05 13.52 10.50
C ARG A 15 -7.54 14.87 11.02
N PRO A 16 -7.56 15.93 10.18
CA PRO A 16 -8.17 15.97 8.83
C PRO A 16 -7.31 15.38 7.70
N LEU A 17 -6.05 15.02 7.96
CA LEU A 17 -5.09 14.60 6.91
C LEU A 17 -5.53 13.36 6.14
N SER A 18 -6.31 12.46 6.76
CA SER A 18 -6.74 11.20 6.15
C SER A 18 -8.10 11.27 5.43
N CYS A 19 -8.68 12.46 5.28
CA CYS A 19 -9.98 12.64 4.63
C CYS A 19 -9.91 12.55 3.10
N ASP A 20 -8.77 12.86 2.50
CA ASP A 20 -8.54 12.84 1.05
C ASP A 20 -7.29 12.03 0.66
N LYS A 21 -6.50 11.58 1.65
CA LYS A 21 -5.29 10.80 1.44
C LYS A 21 -5.26 9.53 2.30
N PRO A 22 -5.05 8.33 1.70
CA PRO A 22 -4.85 7.11 2.48
C PRO A 22 -3.64 7.24 3.41
N LYS A 23 -3.76 6.76 4.65
CA LYS A 23 -2.66 6.74 5.63
C LYS A 23 -1.37 6.15 5.05
N LEU A 24 -1.51 5.11 4.24
CA LEU A 24 -0.40 4.38 3.61
C LEU A 24 0.43 5.23 2.64
N LEU A 25 -0.13 6.34 2.15
CA LEU A 25 0.56 7.32 1.30
C LEU A 25 1.19 8.46 2.10
N PHE A 26 1.04 8.50 3.44
CA PHE A 26 1.73 9.50 4.23
C PHE A 26 3.24 9.26 4.20
N PRO A 27 4.03 10.32 3.99
CA PRO A 27 5.47 10.20 3.96
C PRO A 27 6.03 10.04 5.38
N ILE A 28 6.96 9.11 5.55
CA ILE A 28 7.89 9.08 6.68
C ILE A 28 9.28 9.24 6.10
N LEU A 29 9.95 10.35 6.43
CA LEU A 29 11.23 10.75 5.85
C LEU A 29 11.18 10.75 4.31
N GLY A 30 10.16 11.41 3.75
CA GLY A 30 9.99 11.60 2.31
C GLY A 30 9.44 10.41 1.52
N LYS A 31 9.27 9.23 2.13
CA LYS A 31 8.75 8.03 1.43
C LYS A 31 7.41 7.56 2.01
N PRO A 32 6.43 7.17 1.19
CA PRO A 32 5.19 6.54 1.65
C PRO A 32 5.44 5.36 2.59
N ILE A 33 4.61 5.21 3.62
CA ILE A 33 4.70 4.08 4.56
C ILE A 33 4.65 2.74 3.81
N LEU A 34 3.72 2.59 2.85
CA LEU A 34 3.56 1.34 2.11
C LEU A 34 4.77 1.00 1.24
N GLU A 35 5.53 2.01 0.79
CA GLU A 35 6.73 1.78 -0.01
C GLU A 35 7.78 0.97 0.75
N ARG A 36 7.95 1.27 2.05
CA ARG A 36 8.91 0.56 2.91
C ARG A 36 8.56 -0.92 3.01
N THR A 37 7.29 -1.23 3.24
CA THR A 37 6.81 -2.62 3.31
C THR A 37 7.03 -3.35 1.99
N LEU A 38 6.67 -2.73 0.86
CA LEU A 38 6.84 -3.35 -0.46
C LEU A 38 8.31 -3.60 -0.81
N ASN A 39 9.22 -2.69 -0.44
CA ASN A 39 10.65 -2.87 -0.67
C ASN A 39 11.20 -4.05 0.14
N VAL A 40 10.87 -4.14 1.43
CA VAL A 40 11.30 -5.26 2.28
C VAL A 40 10.79 -6.59 1.72
N LEU A 41 9.52 -6.67 1.30
CA LEU A 41 8.98 -7.89 0.69
C LEU A 41 9.70 -8.28 -0.60
N ALA A 42 10.03 -7.30 -1.45
CA ALA A 42 10.80 -7.56 -2.66
C ALA A 42 12.23 -8.04 -2.35
N GLU A 43 12.89 -7.46 -1.34
CA GLU A 43 14.25 -7.84 -0.91
C GLU A 43 14.32 -9.29 -0.39
N ILE A 44 13.27 -9.76 0.29
CA ILE A 44 13.21 -11.15 0.79
C ILE A 44 12.68 -12.15 -0.25
N GLY A 45 12.47 -11.73 -1.50
CA GLY A 45 12.08 -12.62 -2.60
C GLY A 45 10.59 -12.97 -2.65
N VAL A 46 9.69 -12.07 -2.23
CA VAL A 46 8.24 -12.24 -2.47
C VAL A 46 7.93 -11.97 -3.95
N ASP A 47 7.18 -12.87 -4.57
CA ASP A 47 6.80 -12.78 -5.99
C ASP A 47 5.51 -11.99 -6.20
N GLU A 48 4.58 -12.04 -5.23
CA GLU A 48 3.28 -11.39 -5.30
C GLU A 48 2.83 -10.84 -3.94
N ALA A 49 2.53 -9.55 -3.89
CA ALA A 49 1.88 -8.88 -2.77
C ALA A 49 0.41 -8.58 -3.09
N VAL A 50 -0.51 -9.04 -2.24
CA VAL A 50 -1.93 -8.73 -2.31
C VAL A 50 -2.25 -7.64 -1.29
N LEU A 51 -2.74 -6.50 -1.75
CA LEU A 51 -3.20 -5.39 -0.93
C LEU A 51 -4.71 -5.50 -0.73
N ALA A 52 -5.16 -5.85 0.47
CA ALA A 52 -6.56 -5.75 0.85
C ALA A 52 -6.91 -4.29 1.13
N VAL A 53 -7.58 -3.64 0.20
CA VAL A 53 -7.83 -2.18 0.18
C VAL A 53 -9.32 -1.89 0.21
N ASN A 54 -9.70 -0.71 0.72
CA ASN A 54 -11.08 -0.24 0.70
C ASN A 54 -11.16 1.27 0.35
N TYR A 55 -11.48 2.12 1.32
CA TYR A 55 -11.52 3.56 1.19
C TYR A 55 -10.26 4.12 0.52
N LEU A 56 -10.45 4.96 -0.50
CA LEU A 56 -9.39 5.56 -1.31
C LEU A 56 -8.43 4.54 -1.99
N ALA A 57 -8.88 3.30 -2.24
CA ALA A 57 -8.11 2.26 -2.94
C ALA A 57 -7.52 2.72 -4.28
N ASN A 58 -8.24 3.59 -5.01
CA ASN A 58 -7.77 4.12 -6.29
C ASN A 58 -6.50 4.96 -6.15
N GLU A 59 -6.30 5.66 -5.04
CA GLU A 59 -5.05 6.41 -4.78
C GLU A 59 -3.86 5.46 -4.61
N LEU A 60 -4.06 4.33 -3.91
CA LEU A 60 -3.02 3.31 -3.75
C LEU A 60 -2.71 2.62 -5.08
N LYS A 61 -3.72 2.36 -5.91
CA LYS A 61 -3.55 1.82 -7.26
C LYS A 61 -2.78 2.79 -8.16
N ARG A 62 -3.08 4.09 -8.10
CA ARG A 62 -2.35 5.14 -8.84
C ARG A 62 -0.89 5.24 -8.38
N ALA A 63 -0.64 5.22 -7.07
CA ALA A 63 0.69 5.42 -6.51
C ALA A 63 1.64 4.23 -6.74
N PHE A 64 1.16 2.99 -6.70
CA PHE A 64 2.02 1.79 -6.74
C PHE A 64 1.85 0.91 -7.98
N GLY A 65 0.79 1.09 -8.78
CA GLY A 65 0.58 0.30 -9.99
C GLY A 65 0.47 -1.21 -9.71
N ARG A 66 0.76 -2.05 -10.71
CA ARG A 66 0.58 -3.52 -10.61
C ARG A 66 1.87 -4.30 -10.35
N ARG A 67 3.01 -3.61 -10.21
CA ARG A 67 4.31 -4.27 -10.11
C ARG A 67 5.33 -3.34 -9.44
N ARG A 68 6.25 -3.92 -8.67
CA ARG A 68 7.40 -3.25 -8.04
C ARG A 68 8.63 -4.12 -8.25
N GLY A 69 9.57 -3.66 -9.07
CA GLY A 69 10.73 -4.48 -9.46
C GLY A 69 10.29 -5.78 -10.13
N GLY A 70 10.65 -6.93 -9.55
CA GLY A 70 10.19 -8.27 -9.97
C GLY A 70 8.86 -8.73 -9.35
N MET A 71 8.39 -8.08 -8.27
CA MET A 71 7.23 -8.51 -7.50
C MET A 71 5.92 -7.94 -8.10
N ALA A 72 4.92 -8.79 -8.30
CA ALA A 72 3.57 -8.40 -8.71
C ALA A 72 2.80 -7.78 -7.53
N ILE A 73 1.96 -6.79 -7.82
CA ILE A 73 1.05 -6.17 -6.85
C ILE A 73 -0.38 -6.38 -7.32
N LYS A 74 -1.19 -7.03 -6.48
CA LYS A 74 -2.63 -7.21 -6.67
C LYS A 74 -3.40 -6.43 -5.62
N TYR A 75 -4.61 -6.02 -5.96
CA TYR A 75 -5.50 -5.29 -5.08
C TYR A 75 -6.80 -6.09 -4.92
N SER A 76 -7.13 -6.48 -3.70
CA SER A 76 -8.46 -7.00 -3.33
C SER A 76 -9.28 -5.84 -2.80
N LEU A 77 -10.43 -5.55 -3.40
CA LEU A 77 -11.35 -4.55 -2.88
C LEU A 77 -12.31 -5.25 -1.92
N GLU A 78 -12.31 -4.83 -0.66
CA GLU A 78 -13.14 -5.37 0.43
C GLU A 78 -14.08 -4.30 0.99
#